data_AF-A0A0A9HHT2-F1
#
_entry.id   AF-A0A0A9HHT2-F1
#
_cell.length_a   1.000
_cell.length_b   1.000
_cell.length_c   1.000
_cell.angle_alpha   90.00
_cell.angle_beta   90.00
_cell.angle_gamma   90.00
#
_symmetry.space_group_name_H-M   'P 1'
#
loop_
_entity.id
_entity.type
_entity.pdbx_description
1 polymer ?
#
loop_
_entity_poly.entity_id
_entity_poly.type
_entity_poly.pdbx_seq_one_letter_code
_entity_poly.pdbx_strand_id
1 'polypeptide(L)'
;MYRKKVQEWQQLPYAGPYEVVSPRAGASKRVSKLARRKMEKRAVGIAHEFLNLTVEKMVEVEKFSQFRKWFGIEVNVRDVFLDHPGIFYLSAKGKRHTVFLREAYDRGRLVEPNDVSEARSKLVELMLLRRRGLGNANSSANMTSGATADARESGDDLIEQDDCLLDASEKQEQ
;
A
#
# COMPACT_ATOMS: atom_id res chain seq x y z
N MET A 1 -24.00 -2.15 1.23
CA MET A 1 -23.82 -3.33 0.34
C MET A 1 -22.51 -4.09 0.54
N TYR A 2 -21.41 -3.43 0.96
CA TYR A 2 -20.10 -4.07 1.20
C TYR A 2 -20.09 -5.21 2.24
N ARG A 3 -20.78 -5.06 3.39
CA ARG A 3 -20.82 -6.08 4.46
C ARG A 3 -21.34 -7.44 3.98
N LYS A 4 -22.36 -7.47 3.11
CA LYS A 4 -22.89 -8.71 2.53
C LYS A 4 -21.88 -9.38 1.60
N LYS A 5 -21.19 -8.61 0.74
CA LYS A 5 -20.10 -9.12 -0.13
C LYS A 5 -18.98 -9.78 0.69
N VAL A 6 -18.56 -9.12 1.77
CA VAL A 6 -17.52 -9.66 2.68
C VAL A 6 -18.00 -10.93 3.36
N GLN A 7 -19.24 -10.97 3.83
CA GLN A 7 -19.80 -12.17 4.47
C GLN A 7 -19.86 -13.37 3.52
N GLU A 8 -20.31 -13.17 2.28
CA GLU A 8 -20.29 -14.21 1.24
C GLU A 8 -18.86 -14.69 0.93
N TRP A 9 -17.89 -13.76 0.91
CA TRP A 9 -16.49 -14.09 0.68
C TRP A 9 -15.87 -14.87 1.85
N GLN A 10 -16.22 -14.50 3.09
CA GLN A 10 -15.77 -15.21 4.30
C GLN A 10 -16.29 -16.64 4.36
N GLN A 11 -17.48 -16.93 3.82
CA GLN A 11 -18.05 -18.29 3.77
C GLN A 11 -17.35 -19.24 2.80
N LEU A 12 -16.55 -18.73 1.85
CA LEU A 12 -15.82 -19.61 0.92
C LEU A 12 -14.81 -20.49 1.68
N PRO A 13 -14.54 -21.73 1.24
CA PRO A 13 -13.49 -22.55 1.86
C PRO A 13 -12.13 -21.83 1.84
N TYR A 14 -11.46 -21.78 2.99
CA TYR A 14 -10.10 -21.26 3.07
C TYR A 14 -9.13 -22.36 2.62
N ALA A 15 -8.55 -22.20 1.43
CA ALA A 15 -7.43 -23.03 0.99
C ALA A 15 -6.14 -22.42 1.54
N GLY A 16 -5.30 -23.26 2.15
CA GLY A 16 -4.06 -22.80 2.77
C GLY A 16 -3.14 -22.11 1.76
N PRO A 17 -2.40 -21.04 2.13
CA PRO A 17 -1.44 -20.38 1.25
C PRO A 17 -0.39 -21.34 0.68
N TYR A 18 -0.02 -22.35 1.48
CA TYR A 18 0.98 -23.37 1.17
C TYR A 18 0.41 -24.63 0.54
N GLU A 19 -0.91 -24.70 0.38
CA GLU A 19 -1.57 -25.89 -0.16
C GLU A 19 -1.36 -25.96 -1.68
N VAL A 20 -0.94 -27.14 -2.17
CA VAL A 20 -0.70 -27.39 -3.59
C VAL A 20 -2.04 -27.57 -4.28
N VAL A 21 -2.62 -26.46 -4.73
CA VAL A 21 -3.80 -26.50 -5.59
C VAL A 21 -3.33 -26.92 -6.98
N SER A 22 -3.69 -28.12 -7.40
CA SER A 22 -3.44 -28.60 -8.76
C SER A 22 -3.98 -27.59 -9.79
N PRO A 23 -3.13 -27.03 -10.67
CA PRO A 23 -3.56 -26.14 -11.75
C PRO A 23 -4.54 -26.82 -12.73
N ARG A 24 -4.68 -28.15 -12.65
CA ARG A 24 -5.44 -28.97 -13.60
C ARG A 24 -6.82 -29.39 -13.12
N ALA A 25 -7.23 -29.07 -11.89
CA ALA A 25 -8.62 -29.29 -11.44
C ALA A 25 -9.63 -28.29 -12.05
N GLY A 26 -9.27 -27.64 -13.15
CA GLY A 26 -10.04 -26.63 -13.86
C GLY A 26 -9.82 -26.64 -15.37
N ALA A 27 -9.49 -27.78 -15.97
CA ALA A 27 -9.28 -27.97 -17.42
C ALA A 27 -10.56 -27.76 -18.29
N SER A 28 -11.55 -27.02 -17.79
CA SER A 28 -12.67 -26.55 -18.58
C SER A 28 -12.41 -25.09 -18.95
N LYS A 29 -12.51 -24.75 -20.23
CA LYS A 29 -12.29 -23.40 -20.83
C LYS A 29 -13.11 -22.26 -20.18
N ARG A 30 -13.95 -22.53 -19.19
CA ARG A 30 -14.63 -21.56 -18.35
C ARG A 30 -14.34 -21.88 -16.89
N VAL A 31 -13.42 -21.15 -16.28
CA VAL A 31 -13.29 -21.13 -14.81
C VAL A 31 -14.63 -20.69 -14.24
N SER A 32 -15.28 -21.55 -13.45
CA SER A 32 -16.58 -21.21 -12.87
C SER A 32 -16.45 -19.96 -11.98
N LYS A 33 -17.52 -19.17 -11.86
CA LYS A 33 -17.53 -17.98 -10.98
C LYS A 33 -17.10 -18.33 -9.55
N LEU A 34 -17.45 -19.54 -9.09
CA LEU A 34 -17.04 -20.06 -7.79
C LEU A 34 -15.53 -20.37 -7.73
N ALA A 35 -14.97 -21.00 -8.75
CA ALA A 35 -13.53 -21.29 -8.81
C ALA A 35 -12.70 -19.99 -8.79
N ARG A 36 -13.11 -18.97 -9.54
CA ARG A 36 -12.46 -17.64 -9.51
C ARG A 36 -12.47 -17.03 -8.11
N ARG A 37 -13.62 -17.03 -7.43
CA ARG A 37 -13.76 -16.53 -6.05
C ARG A 37 -12.87 -17.29 -5.05
N LYS A 38 -12.72 -18.61 -5.22
CA LYS A 38 -11.80 -19.43 -4.39
C LYS A 38 -10.33 -19.05 -4.63
N MET A 39 -9.94 -18.86 -5.88
CA MET A 39 -8.58 -18.43 -6.24
C MET A 39 -8.26 -17.04 -5.72
N GLU A 40 -9.23 -16.12 -5.80
CA GLU A 40 -9.14 -14.77 -5.23
C GLU A 40 -8.95 -14.83 -3.71
N LYS A 41 -9.77 -15.62 -3.00
CA LYS A 41 -9.60 -15.82 -1.54
C LYS A 41 -8.23 -16.38 -1.17
N ARG A 42 -7.72 -17.35 -1.94
CA ARG A 42 -6.36 -17.88 -1.74
C ARG A 42 -5.30 -16.81 -1.99
N ALA A 43 -5.44 -16.01 -3.05
CA ALA A 43 -4.51 -14.93 -3.37
C ALA A 43 -4.45 -13.86 -2.26
N VAL A 44 -5.61 -13.50 -1.69
CA VAL A 44 -5.68 -12.62 -0.50
C VAL A 44 -4.91 -13.22 0.67
N GLY A 45 -5.14 -14.50 0.98
CA GLY A 45 -4.43 -15.19 2.07
C GLY A 45 -2.91 -15.21 1.86
N ILE A 46 -2.46 -15.54 0.64
CA ILE A 46 -1.02 -15.53 0.30
C ILE A 46 -0.43 -14.12 0.44
N ALA A 47 -1.11 -13.10 -0.07
CA ALA A 47 -0.64 -11.73 0.03
C ALA A 47 -0.58 -11.25 1.49
N HIS A 48 -1.56 -11.65 2.30
CA HIS A 48 -1.62 -11.34 3.72
C HIS A 48 -0.40 -11.90 4.47
N GLU A 49 -0.13 -13.21 4.31
CA GLU A 49 1.02 -13.86 4.92
C GLU A 49 2.35 -13.30 4.38
N PHE A 50 2.44 -13.08 3.07
CA PHE A 50 3.64 -12.52 2.45
C PHE A 50 3.97 -11.14 2.99
N LEU A 51 2.99 -10.24 3.10
CA LEU A 51 3.19 -8.92 3.70
C LEU A 51 3.59 -9.05 5.16
N ASN A 52 3.02 -10.00 5.91
CA ASN A 52 3.42 -10.26 7.29
C ASN A 52 4.87 -10.73 7.44
N LEU A 53 5.48 -11.33 6.42
CA LEU A 53 6.90 -11.67 6.43
C LEU A 53 7.81 -10.47 6.16
N THR A 54 7.28 -9.38 5.57
CA THR A 54 8.07 -8.17 5.31
C THR A 54 8.21 -7.29 6.56
N VAL A 55 9.35 -6.60 6.69
CA VAL A 55 9.65 -5.74 7.85
C VAL A 55 8.65 -4.59 7.96
N GLU A 56 8.35 -3.92 6.85
CA GLU A 56 7.45 -2.76 6.82
C GLU A 56 5.99 -3.16 6.49
N LYS A 57 5.65 -4.45 6.44
CA LYS A 57 4.28 -4.94 6.13
C LYS A 57 3.68 -4.31 4.86
N MET A 58 4.55 -3.99 3.89
CA MET A 58 4.23 -3.34 2.63
C MET A 58 5.13 -3.87 1.50
N VAL A 59 4.66 -3.79 0.26
CA VAL A 59 5.46 -4.13 -0.93
C VAL A 59 4.98 -3.38 -2.17
N GLU A 60 5.86 -3.15 -3.13
CA GLU A 60 5.46 -2.64 -4.45
C GLU A 60 4.68 -3.72 -5.23
N VAL A 61 3.55 -3.33 -5.83
CA VAL A 61 2.68 -4.25 -6.58
C VAL A 61 3.42 -4.93 -7.72
N GLU A 62 4.32 -4.21 -8.39
CA GLU A 62 5.14 -4.76 -9.48
C GLU A 62 6.06 -5.88 -8.99
N LYS A 63 6.69 -5.69 -7.82
CA LYS A 63 7.54 -6.71 -7.18
C LYS A 63 6.73 -7.94 -6.79
N PHE A 64 5.57 -7.75 -6.15
CA PHE A 64 4.69 -8.86 -5.81
C PHE A 64 4.21 -9.61 -7.06
N SER A 65 3.90 -8.88 -8.14
CA SER A 65 3.43 -9.47 -9.41
C SER A 65 4.48 -10.38 -10.07
N GLN A 66 5.78 -10.16 -9.83
CA GLN A 66 6.84 -11.07 -10.30
C GLN A 66 6.75 -12.44 -9.60
N PHE A 67 6.31 -12.48 -8.34
CA PHE A 67 6.13 -13.71 -7.57
C PHE A 67 4.80 -14.42 -7.84
N ARG A 68 3.88 -13.79 -8.59
CA ARG A 68 2.56 -14.34 -8.91
C ARG A 68 2.60 -15.80 -9.39
N LYS A 69 3.53 -16.12 -10.30
CA LYS A 69 3.70 -17.48 -10.85
C LYS A 69 4.16 -18.49 -9.79
N TRP A 70 5.05 -18.08 -8.89
CA TRP A 70 5.57 -18.91 -7.81
C TRP A 70 4.48 -19.30 -6.80
N PHE A 71 3.56 -18.39 -6.55
CA PHE A 71 2.42 -18.63 -5.66
C PHE A 71 1.23 -19.36 -6.33
N GLY A 72 1.31 -19.62 -7.64
CA GLY A 72 0.19 -20.17 -8.41
C GLY A 72 -1.04 -19.24 -8.40
N ILE A 73 -0.82 -17.92 -8.36
CA ILE A 73 -1.89 -16.93 -8.39
C ILE A 73 -2.22 -16.64 -9.86
N GLU A 74 -3.36 -17.11 -10.35
CA GLU A 74 -3.77 -16.82 -11.74
C GLU A 74 -4.69 -15.61 -11.85
N VAL A 75 -5.04 -14.96 -10.74
CA VAL A 75 -5.77 -13.68 -10.73
C VAL A 75 -4.80 -12.50 -10.86
N ASN A 76 -5.29 -11.36 -11.35
CA ASN A 76 -4.51 -10.13 -11.38
C ASN A 76 -4.33 -9.61 -9.94
N VAL A 77 -3.08 -9.45 -9.52
CA VAL A 77 -2.72 -9.05 -8.16
C VAL A 77 -3.29 -7.67 -7.82
N ARG A 78 -3.24 -6.72 -8.76
CA ARG A 78 -3.75 -5.37 -8.53
C ARG A 78 -5.24 -5.38 -8.20
N ASP A 79 -6.00 -6.20 -8.93
CA ASP A 79 -7.44 -6.33 -8.73
C ASP A 79 -7.74 -6.94 -7.36
N VAL A 80 -6.95 -7.94 -6.92
CA VAL A 80 -7.08 -8.52 -5.58
C VAL A 80 -6.95 -7.47 -4.47
N PHE A 81 -5.97 -6.56 -4.58
CA PHE A 81 -5.80 -5.50 -3.59
C PHE A 81 -6.94 -4.48 -3.61
N LEU A 82 -7.40 -4.10 -4.81
CA LEU A 82 -8.51 -3.15 -4.98
C LEU A 82 -9.86 -3.72 -4.54
N ASP A 83 -10.09 -5.02 -4.71
CA ASP A 83 -11.33 -5.70 -4.31
C ASP A 83 -11.47 -5.84 -2.78
N HIS A 84 -10.36 -5.76 -2.04
CA HIS A 84 -10.28 -5.97 -0.59
C HIS A 84 -9.72 -4.75 0.17
N PRO A 85 -10.33 -3.56 0.04
CA PRO A 85 -9.86 -2.34 0.70
C PRO A 85 -10.01 -2.39 2.23
N GLY A 86 -10.76 -3.37 2.76
CA GLY A 86 -10.85 -3.63 4.19
C GLY A 86 -9.54 -4.17 4.78
N ILE A 87 -8.77 -4.92 3.99
CA ILE A 87 -7.56 -5.63 4.40
C ILE A 87 -6.31 -4.91 3.87
N PHE A 88 -6.33 -4.50 2.61
CA PHE A 88 -5.19 -3.86 1.95
C PHE A 88 -5.47 -2.39 1.69
N TYR A 89 -4.42 -1.59 1.79
CA TYR A 89 -4.41 -0.21 1.31
C TYR A 89 -3.45 -0.10 0.14
N LEU A 90 -3.85 0.59 -0.93
CA LEU A 90 -3.03 0.77 -2.10
C LEU A 90 -2.68 2.26 -2.26
N SER A 91 -1.42 2.60 -2.07
CA SER A 91 -0.91 3.94 -2.36
C SER A 91 -0.35 3.98 -3.78
N ALA A 92 -0.64 5.06 -4.50
CA ALA A 92 -0.03 5.36 -5.80
C ALA A 92 0.85 6.60 -5.65
N LYS A 93 2.17 6.43 -5.78
CA LYS A 93 3.12 7.55 -5.82
C LYS A 93 3.76 7.61 -7.20
N GLY A 94 3.30 8.56 -8.01
CA GLY A 94 3.71 8.67 -9.41
C GLY A 94 3.37 7.39 -10.18
N LYS A 95 4.38 6.70 -10.72
CA LYS A 95 4.23 5.44 -11.45
C LYS A 95 4.28 4.20 -10.55
N ARG A 96 4.65 4.35 -9.27
CA ARG A 96 4.83 3.23 -8.34
C ARG A 96 3.56 3.02 -7.54
N HIS A 97 3.14 1.77 -7.44
CA HIS A 97 2.01 1.34 -6.62
C HIS A 97 2.52 0.50 -5.46
N THR A 98 2.26 0.92 -4.23
CA THR A 98 2.67 0.19 -3.02
C THR A 98 1.43 -0.26 -2.28
N VAL A 99 1.39 -1.55 -1.95
CA VAL A 99 0.33 -2.12 -1.12
C VAL A 99 0.81 -2.23 0.32
N PHE A 100 -0.09 -1.93 1.25
CA PHE A 100 0.12 -1.94 2.69
C PHE A 100 -0.93 -2.85 3.33
N LEU A 101 -0.55 -3.56 4.38
CA LEU A 101 -1.48 -4.32 5.20
C LEU A 101 -2.16 -3.38 6.21
N ARG A 102 -3.48 -3.18 6.13
CA ARG A 102 -4.18 -2.17 6.96
C ARG A 102 -4.13 -2.49 8.45
N GLU A 103 -4.25 -3.75 8.82
CA GLU A 103 -4.20 -4.17 10.24
C GLU A 103 -2.83 -3.95 10.89
N ALA A 104 -1.76 -3.87 10.09
CA ALA A 104 -0.41 -3.65 10.59
C ALA A 104 -0.13 -2.18 10.94
N TYR A 105 -1.02 -1.26 10.58
CA TYR A 105 -0.82 0.17 10.74
C TYR A 105 -1.92 0.80 11.60
N ASP A 106 -1.50 1.57 12.60
CA ASP A 106 -2.39 2.46 13.36
C ASP A 106 -1.88 3.91 13.27
N ARG A 107 -2.76 4.83 12.87
CA ARG A 107 -2.46 6.27 12.69
C ARG A 107 -1.17 6.54 11.88
N GLY A 108 -0.92 5.73 10.85
CA GLY A 108 0.24 5.88 9.98
C GLY A 108 1.56 5.33 10.55
N ARG A 109 1.55 4.66 11.70
CA ARG A 109 2.70 3.95 12.26
C ARG A 109 2.45 2.45 12.29
N LEU A 110 3.53 1.67 12.19
CA LEU A 110 3.44 0.23 12.32
C LEU A 110 3.06 -0.13 13.77
N VAL A 111 2.08 -1.03 13.94
CA VAL A 111 1.61 -1.48 15.26
C VAL A 111 2.71 -2.25 15.97
N GLU A 112 3.43 -3.10 15.24
CA GLU A 112 4.59 -3.87 15.72
C GLU A 112 5.84 -3.45 14.94
N PRO A 113 6.52 -2.37 15.36
CA PRO A 113 7.74 -1.91 14.71
C PRO A 113 8.91 -2.86 14.97
N ASN A 114 9.80 -2.96 13.98
CA ASN A 114 11.10 -3.61 14.11
C ASN A 114 12.17 -2.54 14.32
N ASP A 115 13.16 -2.79 15.18
CA ASP A 115 14.32 -1.91 15.44
C ASP A 115 14.93 -1.31 14.16
N VAL A 116 15.03 -2.10 13.09
CA VAL A 116 15.56 -1.65 11.80
C VAL A 116 14.64 -0.62 11.13
N SER A 117 13.33 -0.82 11.21
CA SER A 117 12.31 0.10 10.67
C SER A 117 12.28 1.41 11.46
N GLU A 118 12.40 1.34 12.78
CA GLU A 118 12.47 2.53 13.65
C GLU A 118 13.73 3.35 13.37
N ALA A 119 14.90 2.69 13.31
CA ALA A 119 16.16 3.33 13.00
C ALA A 119 16.10 4.04 11.64
N ARG A 120 15.50 3.40 10.63
CA ARG A 120 15.29 3.98 9.29
C ARG A 120 14.37 5.20 9.33
N SER A 121 13.24 5.10 10.03
CA SER A 121 12.30 6.22 10.19
C SER A 121 12.96 7.43 10.86
N LYS A 122 13.68 7.20 11.96
CA LYS A 122 14.44 8.23 12.67
C LYS A 122 15.54 8.85 11.80
N LEU A 123 16.23 8.05 10.99
CA LEU A 123 17.22 8.57 10.04
C LEU A 123 16.58 9.52 9.02
N VAL A 124 15.45 9.15 8.44
CA VAL A 124 14.71 10.00 7.49
C VAL A 124 14.24 11.28 8.17
N GLU A 125 13.70 11.20 9.38
CA GLU A 125 13.29 12.36 10.17
C GLU A 125 14.46 13.34 10.40
N LEU A 126 15.62 12.82 10.84
CA LEU A 126 16.82 13.64 11.04
C LEU A 126 17.36 14.25 9.74
N MET A 127 17.30 13.52 8.62
CA MET A 127 17.68 14.04 7.31
C MET A 127 16.76 15.17 6.85
N LEU A 128 15.46 15.06 7.10
CA LEU A 128 14.49 16.12 6.81
C LEU A 128 14.70 17.33 7.73
N LEU A 129 15.00 17.11 9.01
CA LEU A 129 15.31 18.17 9.97
C LEU A 129 16.57 18.94 9.58
N ARG A 130 17.62 18.26 9.09
CA ARG A 130 18.82 18.91 8.55
C ARG A 130 18.51 19.86 7.38
N ARG A 131 17.51 19.53 6.55
CA ARG A 131 17.05 20.40 5.45
C ARG A 131 16.18 21.56 5.91
N ARG A 132 15.59 21.49 7.11
CA ARG A 132 14.72 22.52 7.70
C ARG A 132 15.44 23.52 8.62
N GLY A 133 16.78 23.49 8.66
CA GLY A 133 17.58 24.58 9.19
C GLY A 133 18.30 24.26 10.50
N LEU A 134 19.59 23.92 10.38
CA LEU A 134 20.61 24.49 11.26
C LEU A 134 21.04 25.86 10.69
N GLY A 135 20.07 26.73 10.43
CA GLY A 135 20.28 28.16 10.19
C GLY A 135 19.81 28.88 11.45
N ASN A 136 20.73 29.60 12.09
CA ASN A 136 20.50 30.49 13.24
C ASN A 136 20.47 29.82 14.63
N ALA A 137 21.55 29.14 15.00
CA ALA A 137 21.95 29.07 16.41
C ALA A 137 23.03 30.12 16.80
N ASN A 138 23.51 30.95 15.86
CA ASN A 138 24.52 31.99 16.12
C ASN A 138 24.27 33.27 15.29
N SER A 139 23.41 34.16 15.78
CA SER A 139 23.41 35.58 15.35
C SER A 139 22.67 36.48 16.35
N SER A 140 23.02 36.36 17.63
CA SER A 140 22.86 37.47 18.58
C SER A 140 24.15 38.30 18.60
N ALA A 141 24.53 38.86 17.46
CA ALA A 141 25.51 39.94 17.37
C ALA A 141 25.33 40.69 16.04
N ASN A 142 25.07 42.00 16.16
CA ASN A 142 25.04 43.02 15.12
C ASN A 142 23.84 43.07 14.15
N MET A 143 22.88 43.90 14.56
CA MET A 143 22.06 44.70 13.66
C MET A 143 22.94 45.74 12.94
N THR A 144 23.18 45.56 11.64
CA THR A 144 23.51 46.67 10.73
C THR A 144 22.76 46.46 9.41
N SER A 145 21.92 47.43 9.10
CA SER A 145 21.09 47.58 7.90
C SER A 145 21.89 47.63 6.59
N GLY A 146 21.35 47.05 5.51
CA GLY A 146 21.80 47.30 4.15
C GLY A 146 21.09 46.40 3.12
N ALA A 147 20.42 47.00 2.16
CA ALA A 147 19.57 46.38 1.13
C ALA A 147 20.34 45.57 0.06
N THR A 148 19.67 44.61 -0.59
CA THR A 148 19.48 44.50 -2.07
C THR A 148 18.71 43.21 -2.43
N ALA A 149 17.88 43.31 -3.46
CA ALA A 149 17.10 42.25 -4.11
C ALA A 149 18.00 41.20 -4.83
N ASP A 150 17.57 39.94 -4.98
CA ASP A 150 16.90 39.44 -6.20
C ASP A 150 16.62 37.91 -6.20
N ALA A 151 15.52 37.54 -6.85
CA ALA A 151 15.17 36.33 -7.62
C ALA A 151 15.45 34.86 -7.15
N ARG A 152 14.32 34.11 -7.10
CA ARG A 152 14.01 32.81 -7.78
C ARG A 152 14.07 31.46 -7.02
N GLU A 153 12.86 30.89 -6.98
CA GLU A 153 12.42 29.52 -7.32
C GLU A 153 12.52 28.33 -6.35
N SER A 154 11.31 27.78 -6.14
CA SER A 154 10.94 26.36 -6.21
C SER A 154 11.36 25.47 -5.04
N GLY A 155 10.40 25.24 -4.14
CA GLY A 155 10.48 24.21 -3.11
C GLY A 155 9.15 23.48 -3.04
N ASP A 156 9.14 22.26 -3.55
CA ASP A 156 8.03 21.31 -3.54
C ASP A 156 7.26 21.27 -2.21
N ASP A 157 6.04 21.80 -2.22
CA ASP A 157 5.05 21.55 -1.17
C ASP A 157 4.56 20.10 -1.30
N LEU A 158 5.11 19.23 -0.43
CA LEU A 158 4.48 17.95 -0.11
C LEU A 158 3.22 18.25 0.70
N ILE A 159 2.14 18.56 -0.03
CA ILE A 159 0.79 18.64 0.51
C ILE A 159 0.42 17.25 1.01
N GLU A 160 0.23 17.12 2.32
CA GLU A 160 -0.67 16.12 2.90
C GLU A 160 -2.06 16.38 2.30
N GLN A 161 -2.49 15.50 1.40
CA GLN A 161 -3.89 15.41 1.02
C GLN A 161 -4.36 14.00 1.34
N ASP A 162 -4.90 13.89 2.55
CA ASP A 162 -6.14 13.15 2.73
C ASP A 162 -7.14 13.62 1.67
N ASP A 163 -7.59 12.70 0.83
CA ASP A 163 -8.95 12.58 0.31
C ASP A 163 -8.99 11.52 -0.80
N CYS A 164 -9.30 10.27 -0.44
CA CYS A 164 -9.82 9.28 -1.39
C CYS A 164 -11.32 9.10 -1.12
N LEU A 165 -12.12 10.07 -1.54
CA LEU A 165 -13.55 9.90 -1.73
C LEU A 165 -13.78 9.29 -3.13
N LEU A 166 -13.78 7.96 -3.23
CA LEU A 166 -14.42 7.31 -4.37
C LEU A 166 -15.91 7.25 -4.09
N ASP A 167 -16.64 8.27 -4.55
CA ASP A 167 -18.09 8.17 -4.68
C ASP A 167 -18.40 7.10 -5.73
N ALA A 168 -19.06 6.05 -5.27
CA ALA A 168 -19.70 5.07 -6.11
C ALA A 168 -21.19 5.38 -6.08
N SER A 169 -21.74 5.98 -7.14
CA SER A 169 -23.05 5.64 -7.73
C SER A 169 -23.35 6.46 -9.00
N GLU A 170 -23.58 5.71 -10.09
CA GLU A 170 -24.65 5.85 -11.10
C GLU A 170 -25.04 7.23 -11.65
N LYS A 171 -25.05 7.35 -12.99
CA LYS A 171 -26.28 7.54 -13.78
C LYS A 171 -26.13 7.11 -15.25
N GLN A 172 -27.24 6.59 -15.76
CA GLN A 172 -27.50 6.07 -17.11
C GLN A 172 -27.51 7.15 -18.20
N GLU A 173 -27.57 6.67 -19.45
CA GLU A 173 -28.37 7.20 -20.58
C GLU A 173 -27.59 7.92 -21.69
N GLN A 174 -27.20 7.18 -22.72
CA GLN A 174 -27.87 7.18 -24.05
C GLN A 174 -27.34 6.03 -24.92
#